data_AF-A0A1Q9V2E9-F1
#
_entry.id   AF-A0A1Q9V2E9-F1
#
_cell.length_a   1.000
_cell.length_b   1.000
_cell.length_c   1.000
_cell.angle_alpha   90.00
_cell.angle_beta   90.00
_cell.angle_gamma   90.00
#
_symmetry.space_group_name_H-M   'P 1'
#
loop_
_entity.id
_entity.type
_entity.pdbx_description
1 polymer ?
#
loop_
_entity_poly.entity_id
_entity_poly.type
_entity_poly.pdbx_seq_one_letter_code
_entity_poly.pdbx_strand_id
1 'polypeptide(L)'
;MTFSAVQALDPYLKHRRRDVLTHGFIPQPVVRFTGPRDAHGALLPGFATSFVNVSIVEPIDTIGDHAALIDTWISALSHLGFHTRHLTISGRLAIWQRAPVSGITLRFHHEDRELGDAVLLWNHEDPSQLATDIGSGLERLAWLLTCQNWDKVVYGALAEQAAPRVLDAIRTATLIVGSGTRPAARGPGSAVRRLLRLEDERIDGLGFSRIVRWAHAYWNRIAPLPLPWPQVCQIIDEETLDHSASGETPWLA
;
A
#
# COMPACT_ATOMS: atom_id res chain seq x y z
N MET A 1 -3.72 -8.22 -8.85
CA MET A 1 -3.40 -7.38 -7.67
C MET A 1 -1.93 -7.07 -7.71
N THR A 2 -1.58 -5.79 -7.78
CA THR A 2 -0.23 -5.29 -7.61
C THR A 2 0.03 -5.08 -6.11
N PHE A 3 1.07 -5.71 -5.60
CA PHE A 3 1.48 -5.65 -4.20
C PHE A 3 2.63 -4.66 -3.97
N SER A 4 3.32 -4.23 -5.04
CA SER A 4 4.38 -3.23 -5.02
C SER A 4 4.61 -2.62 -6.40
N ALA A 5 5.11 -1.37 -6.45
CA ALA A 5 5.42 -0.66 -7.68
C ALA A 5 6.54 -1.35 -8.50
N VAL A 6 7.51 -2.00 -7.83
CA VAL A 6 8.58 -2.78 -8.47
C VAL A 6 8.09 -3.87 -9.43
N GLN A 7 6.86 -4.37 -9.27
CA GLN A 7 6.32 -5.38 -10.18
C GLN A 7 6.18 -4.87 -11.62
N ALA A 8 6.20 -3.55 -11.81
CA ALA A 8 6.31 -2.92 -13.12
C ALA A 8 7.57 -3.36 -13.89
N LEU A 9 8.64 -3.71 -13.17
CA LEU A 9 9.92 -4.15 -13.72
C LEU A 9 10.05 -5.66 -13.82
N ASP A 10 9.01 -6.44 -13.52
CA ASP A 10 9.07 -7.91 -13.55
C ASP A 10 9.61 -8.47 -14.89
N PRO A 11 9.19 -7.98 -16.08
CA PRO A 11 9.77 -8.46 -17.34
C PRO A 11 11.28 -8.25 -17.46
N TYR A 12 11.76 -7.09 -16.99
CA TYR A 12 13.17 -6.75 -16.95
C TYR A 12 13.89 -7.61 -15.90
N LEU A 13 13.60 -7.41 -14.62
CA LEU A 13 14.30 -8.03 -13.50
C LEU A 13 14.15 -9.56 -13.43
N LYS A 14 13.01 -10.13 -13.80
CA LYS A 14 12.76 -11.58 -13.65
C LYS A 14 12.94 -12.37 -14.93
N HIS A 15 12.67 -11.76 -16.07
CA HIS A 15 12.67 -12.46 -17.36
C HIS A 15 13.79 -12.01 -18.28
N ARG A 16 14.65 -11.09 -17.81
CA ARG A 16 15.80 -10.56 -18.55
C ARG A 16 15.46 -9.94 -19.89
N ARG A 17 14.25 -9.39 -19.99
CA ARG A 17 13.82 -8.70 -21.20
C ARG A 17 14.27 -7.24 -21.15
N ARG A 18 14.27 -6.58 -22.31
CA ARG A 18 14.60 -5.15 -22.41
C ARG A 18 13.41 -4.24 -22.16
N ASP A 19 12.19 -4.78 -22.20
CA ASP A 19 10.96 -4.07 -21.92
C ASP A 19 10.58 -4.13 -20.43
N VAL A 20 9.79 -3.14 -20.01
CA VAL A 20 9.16 -3.04 -18.69
C VAL A 20 7.66 -2.82 -18.89
N LEU A 21 6.84 -3.12 -17.88
CA LEU A 21 5.40 -2.82 -17.95
C LEU A 21 5.15 -1.32 -17.81
N THR A 22 5.91 -0.65 -16.94
CA THR A 22 5.95 0.81 -16.76
C THR A 22 7.20 1.19 -15.97
N HIS A 23 7.58 2.47 -15.99
CA HIS A 23 8.70 3.01 -15.20
C HIS A 23 8.50 4.51 -14.94
N GLY A 24 9.35 5.08 -14.08
CA GLY A 24 9.29 6.47 -13.67
C GLY A 24 8.55 6.66 -12.35
N PHE A 25 7.93 7.83 -12.18
CA PHE A 25 7.10 8.11 -11.01
C PHE A 25 5.74 7.39 -11.09
N ILE A 26 5.47 6.51 -10.14
CA ILE A 26 4.27 5.67 -10.09
C ILE A 26 3.58 5.84 -8.73
N PRO A 27 2.40 6.48 -8.66
CA PRO A 27 1.52 6.44 -7.50
C PRO A 27 0.71 5.13 -7.53
N GLN A 28 1.20 4.09 -6.87
CA GLN A 28 0.61 2.75 -6.92
C GLN A 28 -0.30 2.51 -5.70
N PRO A 29 -1.62 2.24 -5.89
CA PRO A 29 -2.43 1.65 -4.84
C PRO A 29 -1.88 0.28 -4.44
N VAL A 30 -1.67 0.06 -3.14
CA VAL A 30 -1.08 -1.14 -2.57
C VAL A 30 -1.98 -1.69 -1.47
N VAL A 31 -2.04 -3.02 -1.36
CA VAL A 31 -2.66 -3.73 -0.24
C VAL A 31 -1.59 -4.58 0.48
N ARG A 32 -1.40 -4.36 1.78
CA ARG A 32 -0.48 -5.11 2.64
C ARG A 32 -1.11 -5.43 3.99
N PHE A 33 -1.20 -6.72 4.31
CA PHE A 33 -1.78 -7.20 5.58
C PHE A 33 -0.77 -7.32 6.73
N THR A 34 0.50 -7.01 6.48
CA THR A 34 1.63 -7.27 7.38
C THR A 34 1.98 -6.08 8.30
N GLY A 35 1.12 -5.06 8.37
CA GLY A 35 1.33 -3.91 9.25
C GLY A 35 1.34 -4.33 10.73
N PRO A 36 2.20 -3.73 11.58
CA PRO A 36 2.18 -3.96 13.02
C PRO A 36 0.80 -3.65 13.63
N ARG A 37 0.39 -4.48 14.58
CA ARG A 37 -0.89 -4.37 15.27
C ARG A 37 -0.68 -4.33 16.79
N ASP A 38 -1.60 -3.67 17.49
CA ASP A 38 -1.64 -3.68 18.94
C ASP A 38 -2.19 -5.00 19.52
N ALA A 39 -2.29 -5.09 20.84
CA ALA A 39 -2.81 -6.27 21.55
C ALA A 39 -4.28 -6.59 21.21
N HIS A 40 -5.03 -5.63 20.64
CA HIS A 40 -6.41 -5.77 20.24
C HIS A 40 -6.56 -6.01 18.73
N GLY A 41 -5.44 -6.17 18.01
CA GLY A 41 -5.40 -6.43 16.57
C GLY A 41 -5.64 -5.20 15.69
N ALA A 42 -5.73 -3.99 16.25
CA ALA A 42 -5.81 -2.75 15.47
C ALA A 42 -4.43 -2.38 14.91
N LEU A 43 -4.38 -1.80 13.71
CA LEU A 43 -3.13 -1.32 13.12
C LEU A 43 -2.56 -0.17 13.95
N LEU A 44 -1.25 -0.18 14.18
CA LEU A 44 -0.57 0.93 14.84
C LEU A 44 -0.58 2.19 13.95
N PRO A 45 -0.53 3.39 14.54
CA PRO A 45 -0.42 4.65 13.78
C PRO A 45 0.75 4.60 12.78
N GLY A 46 0.51 5.13 11.57
CA GLY A 46 1.46 5.07 10.45
C GLY A 46 1.32 3.83 9.56
N PHE A 47 0.34 2.96 9.83
CA PHE A 47 0.02 1.79 9.04
C PHE A 47 -1.47 1.74 8.64
N ALA A 48 -1.72 1.39 7.39
CA ALA A 48 -3.05 1.09 6.83
C ALA A 48 -2.94 -0.17 5.98
N THR A 49 -4.00 -0.97 5.88
CA THR A 49 -3.96 -2.19 5.06
C THR A 49 -3.92 -1.84 3.58
N SER A 50 -4.56 -0.73 3.18
CA SER A 50 -4.46 -0.17 1.84
C SER A 50 -3.97 1.28 1.88
N PHE A 51 -3.02 1.60 1.00
CA PHE A 51 -2.39 2.92 0.93
C PHE A 51 -1.84 3.18 -0.48
N VAL A 52 -1.40 4.40 -0.76
CA VAL A 52 -0.73 4.73 -2.04
C VAL A 52 0.78 4.74 -1.83
N ASN A 53 1.50 3.86 -2.52
CA ASN A 53 2.96 3.91 -2.58
C ASN A 53 3.37 4.85 -3.71
N VAL A 54 3.83 6.05 -3.38
CA VAL A 54 4.43 6.96 -4.36
C VAL A 54 5.88 6.55 -4.55
N SER A 55 6.24 6.17 -5.77
CA SER A 55 7.51 5.51 -6.03
C SER A 55 8.17 6.04 -7.30
N ILE A 56 9.49 6.02 -7.36
CA ILE A 56 10.29 6.08 -8.59
C ILE A 56 10.82 4.67 -8.83
N VAL A 57 10.42 4.08 -9.96
CA VAL A 57 10.78 2.71 -10.33
C VAL A 57 11.34 2.71 -11.73
N GLU A 58 12.63 2.40 -11.88
CA GLU A 58 13.33 2.54 -13.16
C GLU A 58 14.41 1.47 -13.34
N PRO A 59 14.58 0.90 -14.54
CA PRO A 59 15.86 0.30 -14.94
C PRO A 59 16.96 1.36 -14.89
N ILE A 60 18.15 0.98 -14.44
CA ILE A 60 19.31 1.87 -14.35
C ILE A 60 20.54 1.17 -14.92
N ASP A 61 21.54 1.94 -15.35
CA ASP A 61 22.77 1.36 -15.92
C ASP A 61 23.85 1.15 -14.85
N THR A 62 23.84 2.00 -13.82
CA THR A 62 24.88 2.02 -12.79
C THR A 62 24.31 2.26 -11.39
N ILE A 63 25.10 1.88 -10.38
CA ILE A 63 24.82 2.25 -8.98
C ILE A 63 24.86 3.78 -8.79
N GLY A 64 25.62 4.50 -9.62
CA GLY A 64 25.65 5.97 -9.62
C GLY A 64 24.29 6.57 -9.94
N ASP A 65 23.53 5.96 -10.86
CA ASP A 65 22.19 6.39 -11.22
C ASP A 65 21.21 6.21 -10.05
N HIS A 66 21.33 5.10 -9.30
CA HIS A 66 20.57 4.89 -8.07
C HIS A 66 20.84 5.99 -7.03
N ALA A 67 22.11 6.34 -6.82
CA ALA A 67 22.49 7.41 -5.91
C ALA A 67 21.96 8.78 -6.35
N ALA A 68 21.99 9.08 -7.66
CA ALA A 68 21.42 10.31 -8.21
C ALA A 68 19.90 10.39 -8.05
N LEU A 69 19.20 9.26 -8.19
CA LEU A 69 17.76 9.19 -7.93
C LEU A 69 17.41 9.33 -6.44
N ILE A 70 18.26 8.81 -5.54
CA ILE A 70 18.13 9.09 -4.11
C ILE A 70 18.26 10.59 -3.83
N ASP A 71 19.25 11.26 -4.42
CA ASP A 71 19.42 12.72 -4.24
C ASP A 71 18.23 13.52 -4.77
N THR A 72 17.69 13.10 -5.92
CA THR A 72 16.45 13.67 -6.50
C THR A 72 15.26 13.47 -5.55
N TRP A 73 15.13 12.28 -4.97
CA TRP A 73 14.08 11.97 -4.00
C TRP A 73 14.20 12.83 -2.73
N ILE A 74 15.41 12.97 -2.18
CA ILE A 74 15.69 13.83 -1.01
C ILE A 74 15.36 15.30 -1.31
N SER A 75 15.67 15.76 -2.52
CA SER A 75 15.32 17.11 -2.98
C SER A 75 13.80 17.30 -3.06
N ALA A 76 13.06 16.31 -3.56
CA ALA A 76 11.60 16.35 -3.59
C ALA A 76 11.00 16.37 -2.16
N LEU A 77 11.49 15.51 -1.27
CA LEU A 77 11.08 15.51 0.15
C LEU A 77 11.36 16.85 0.83
N SER A 78 12.50 17.47 0.55
CA SER A 78 12.87 18.78 1.09
C SER A 78 11.90 19.88 0.64
N HIS A 79 11.47 19.87 -0.63
CA HIS A 79 10.47 20.80 -1.13
C HIS A 79 9.08 20.60 -0.49
N LEU A 80 8.77 19.39 -0.04
CA LEU A 80 7.53 19.10 0.70
C LEU A 80 7.60 19.54 2.17
N GLY A 81 8.77 19.90 2.69
CA GLY A 81 8.98 20.31 4.08
C GLY A 81 9.79 19.33 4.94
N PHE A 82 10.23 18.21 4.39
CA PHE A 82 11.13 17.27 5.08
C PHE A 82 12.58 17.69 4.90
N HIS A 83 13.04 18.64 5.71
CA HIS A 83 14.38 19.20 5.56
C HIS A 83 15.49 18.15 5.75
N THR A 84 16.46 18.13 4.84
CA THR A 84 17.58 17.17 4.82
C THR A 84 18.35 17.06 6.13
N ARG A 85 18.47 18.14 6.91
CA ARG A 85 19.13 18.12 8.22
C ARG A 85 18.48 17.18 9.25
N HIS A 86 17.22 16.81 9.03
CA HIS A 86 16.46 15.89 9.87
C HIS A 86 16.28 14.51 9.23
N LEU A 87 16.80 14.33 8.01
CA LEU A 87 16.78 13.06 7.31
C LEU A 87 17.95 12.19 7.76
N THR A 88 17.66 10.93 8.07
CA THR A 88 18.68 9.89 8.22
C THR A 88 18.40 8.77 7.25
N ILE A 89 19.47 8.22 6.68
CA ILE A 89 19.41 7.03 5.82
C ILE A 89 20.11 5.91 6.57
N SER A 90 19.37 4.83 6.83
CA SER A 90 19.90 3.68 7.53
C SER A 90 19.63 2.41 6.72
N GLY A 91 20.50 1.43 6.81
CA GLY A 91 20.32 0.19 6.08
C GLY A 91 21.41 -0.81 6.41
N ARG A 92 21.14 -2.08 6.16
CA ARG A 92 22.17 -3.11 6.13
C ARG A 92 22.50 -3.37 4.68
N LEU A 93 23.78 -3.40 4.34
CA LEU A 93 24.26 -3.85 3.02
C LEU A 93 24.15 -5.38 2.87
N ALA A 94 23.45 -6.05 3.78
CA ALA A 94 23.10 -7.45 3.65
C ALA A 94 22.14 -7.62 2.48
N ILE A 95 22.59 -8.37 1.48
CA ILE A 95 21.81 -8.65 0.28
C ILE A 95 20.67 -9.58 0.67
N TRP A 96 19.44 -9.16 0.41
CA TRP A 96 18.31 -10.07 0.44
C TRP A 96 18.12 -10.70 -0.94
N GLN A 97 17.67 -11.95 -0.96
CA GLN A 97 17.50 -12.72 -2.18
C GLN A 97 16.08 -13.29 -2.25
N ARG A 98 15.43 -13.05 -3.38
CA ARG A 98 14.18 -13.69 -3.77
C ARG A 98 14.28 -14.03 -5.25
N ALA A 99 14.79 -15.23 -5.53
CA ALA A 99 15.11 -15.67 -6.88
C ALA A 99 13.97 -15.36 -7.88
N PRO A 100 14.27 -14.76 -9.04
CA PRO A 100 15.62 -14.48 -9.56
C PRO A 100 16.20 -13.10 -9.19
N VAL A 101 15.59 -12.37 -8.26
CA VAL A 101 15.97 -10.98 -7.92
C VAL A 101 16.71 -10.91 -6.59
N SER A 102 17.75 -10.10 -6.54
CA SER A 102 18.46 -9.72 -5.31
C SER A 102 18.35 -8.21 -5.10
N GLY A 103 18.56 -7.77 -3.87
CA GLY A 103 18.55 -6.34 -3.59
C GLY A 103 19.21 -5.95 -2.27
N ILE A 104 19.43 -4.64 -2.15
CA ILE A 104 19.83 -3.95 -0.92
C ILE A 104 18.78 -2.88 -0.65
N THR A 105 18.38 -2.73 0.61
CA THR A 105 17.39 -1.74 1.03
C THR A 105 18.02 -0.73 1.97
N LEU A 106 17.91 0.54 1.59
CA LEU A 106 18.14 1.70 2.43
C LEU A 106 16.78 2.24 2.89
N ARG A 107 16.69 2.69 4.13
CA ARG A 107 15.49 3.25 4.75
C ARG A 107 15.72 4.71 5.05
N PHE A 108 14.77 5.55 4.63
CA PHE A 108 14.73 6.96 4.97
C PHE A 108 13.92 7.15 6.23
N HIS A 109 14.46 7.95 7.14
CA HIS A 109 13.75 8.41 8.32
C HIS A 109 13.82 9.93 8.39
N HIS A 110 12.77 10.56 8.92
CA HIS A 110 12.76 11.97 9.30
C HIS A 110 12.41 12.05 10.78
N GLU A 111 13.31 12.63 11.59
CA GLU A 111 13.15 12.69 13.05
C GLU A 111 12.81 11.30 13.65
N ASP A 112 13.61 10.29 13.29
CA ASP A 112 13.49 8.88 13.69
C ASP A 112 12.22 8.15 13.22
N ARG A 113 11.34 8.80 12.46
CA ARG A 113 10.14 8.19 11.88
C ARG A 113 10.41 7.76 10.44
N GLU A 114 10.08 6.52 10.11
CA GLU A 114 10.25 5.96 8.77
C GLU A 114 9.42 6.76 7.74
N LEU A 115 10.07 7.25 6.69
CA LEU A 115 9.43 7.89 5.54
C LEU A 115 9.15 6.88 4.43
N GLY A 116 10.15 6.05 4.15
CA GLY A 116 10.11 5.06 3.09
C GLY A 116 11.47 4.44 2.84
N ASP A 117 11.68 3.90 1.65
CA ASP A 117 12.84 3.09 1.32
C ASP A 117 13.36 3.34 -0.09
N ALA A 118 14.66 3.12 -0.28
CA ALA A 118 15.33 3.03 -1.56
C ALA A 118 15.91 1.63 -1.69
N VAL A 119 15.52 0.94 -2.75
CA VAL A 119 15.91 -0.43 -3.02
C VAL A 119 16.69 -0.47 -4.32
N LEU A 120 17.95 -0.88 -4.22
CA LEU A 120 18.75 -1.27 -5.37
C LEU A 120 18.46 -2.74 -5.66
N LEU A 121 18.10 -3.04 -6.89
CA LEU A 121 17.66 -4.35 -7.35
C LEU A 121 18.53 -4.83 -8.50
N TRP A 122 18.79 -6.13 -8.56
CA TRP A 122 19.40 -6.74 -9.73
C TRP A 122 18.96 -8.19 -9.93
N ASN A 123 19.11 -8.68 -11.16
CA ASN A 123 18.96 -10.10 -11.45
C ASN A 123 20.19 -10.87 -10.97
N HIS A 124 20.01 -11.98 -10.22
CA HIS A 124 21.12 -12.76 -9.68
C HIS A 124 21.95 -13.51 -10.75
N GLU A 125 21.34 -13.87 -11.89
CA GLU A 125 22.02 -14.53 -13.02
C GLU A 125 22.67 -13.51 -13.96
N ASP A 126 22.12 -12.30 -14.05
CA ASP A 126 22.65 -11.19 -14.86
C ASP A 126 22.64 -9.88 -14.06
N PRO A 127 23.68 -9.64 -13.24
CA PRO A 127 23.76 -8.43 -12.40
C PRO A 127 23.88 -7.12 -13.18
N SER A 128 24.04 -7.17 -14.51
CA SER A 128 23.98 -5.96 -15.35
C SER A 128 22.55 -5.41 -15.46
N GLN A 129 21.54 -6.22 -15.13
CA GLN A 129 20.16 -5.78 -15.07
C GLN A 129 19.86 -5.15 -13.73
N LEU A 130 20.19 -3.87 -13.62
CA LEU A 130 20.01 -3.08 -12.42
C LEU A 130 18.70 -2.31 -12.50
N ALA A 131 18.07 -2.16 -11.34
CA ALA A 131 16.91 -1.30 -11.20
C ALA A 131 16.88 -0.63 -9.84
N THR A 132 16.11 0.44 -9.77
CA THR A 132 15.81 1.18 -8.55
C THR A 132 14.32 1.10 -8.24
N ASP A 133 13.99 1.00 -6.96
CA ASP A 133 12.64 1.21 -6.42
C ASP A 133 12.79 2.10 -5.19
N ILE A 134 12.46 3.39 -5.34
CA ILE A 134 12.50 4.36 -4.25
C ILE A 134 11.07 4.78 -3.97
N GLY A 135 10.56 4.59 -2.76
CA GLY A 135 9.16 4.88 -2.50
C GLY A 135 8.85 5.29 -1.07
N SER A 136 7.65 5.83 -0.89
CA SER A 136 7.08 6.16 0.41
C SER A 136 5.56 6.03 0.36
N GLY A 137 4.95 5.73 1.51
CA GLY A 137 3.49 5.75 1.63
C GLY A 137 2.98 7.20 1.65
N LEU A 138 2.11 7.57 0.72
CA LEU A 138 1.55 8.92 0.60
C LEU A 138 0.85 9.36 1.90
N GLU A 139 0.08 8.47 2.51
CA GLU A 139 -0.63 8.70 3.77
C GLU A 139 0.35 8.95 4.91
N ARG A 140 1.48 8.24 4.91
CA ARG A 140 2.54 8.43 5.90
C ARG A 140 3.25 9.76 5.71
N LEU A 141 3.56 10.14 4.47
CA LEU A 141 4.10 11.46 4.17
C LEU A 141 3.14 12.55 4.65
N ALA A 142 1.86 12.46 4.32
CA ALA A 142 0.85 13.42 4.76
C ALA A 142 0.74 13.47 6.30
N TRP A 143 0.81 12.33 6.97
CA TRP A 143 0.76 12.26 8.43
C TRP A 143 1.95 12.94 9.10
N LEU A 144 3.15 12.69 8.59
CA LEU A 144 4.37 13.28 9.13
C LEU A 144 4.47 14.78 8.83
N LEU A 145 3.98 15.24 7.67
CA LEU A 145 3.94 16.66 7.33
C LEU A 145 2.94 17.44 8.18
N THR A 146 1.76 16.87 8.42
CA THR A 146 0.67 17.57 9.09
C THR A 146 0.74 17.47 10.61
N CYS A 147 1.49 16.51 11.15
CA CYS A 147 1.53 16.17 12.57
C CYS A 147 0.14 15.91 13.19
N GLN A 148 -0.86 15.59 12.36
CA GLN A 148 -2.21 15.29 12.80
C GLN A 148 -2.32 13.86 13.32
N ASN A 149 -3.47 13.53 13.92
CA ASN A 149 -3.79 12.14 14.26
C ASN A 149 -3.87 11.29 12.97
N TRP A 150 -3.30 10.08 13.00
CA TRP A 150 -3.22 9.17 11.86
C TRP A 150 -4.59 8.90 11.22
N ASP A 151 -5.59 8.57 12.03
CA ASP A 151 -6.93 8.22 11.54
C ASP A 151 -7.59 9.41 10.85
N LYS A 152 -7.36 10.63 11.35
CA LYS A 152 -7.85 11.86 10.70
C LYS A 152 -7.18 12.10 9.35
N VAL A 153 -5.89 11.79 9.20
CA VAL A 153 -5.17 11.93 7.92
C VAL A 153 -5.67 10.91 6.91
N VAL A 154 -5.89 9.66 7.34
CA VAL A 154 -6.24 8.54 6.46
C VAL A 154 -7.73 8.52 6.10
N TYR A 155 -8.62 8.79 7.07
CA TYR A 155 -10.07 8.64 6.93
C TYR A 155 -10.84 9.97 6.99
N GLY A 156 -10.17 11.08 7.30
CA GLY A 156 -10.80 12.40 7.37
C GLY A 156 -11.90 12.44 8.43
N ALA A 157 -13.03 13.07 8.08
CA ALA A 157 -14.19 13.19 8.97
C ALA A 157 -14.83 11.84 9.35
N LEU A 158 -14.56 10.76 8.61
CA LEU A 158 -15.10 9.43 8.96
C LEU A 158 -14.43 8.83 10.19
N ALA A 159 -13.21 9.27 10.55
CA ALA A 159 -12.48 8.79 11.72
C ALA A 159 -13.25 8.98 13.04
N GLU A 160 -14.17 9.94 13.10
CA GLU A 160 -15.01 10.22 14.28
C GLU A 160 -16.34 9.46 14.25
N GLN A 161 -16.62 8.69 13.19
CA GLN A 161 -17.94 8.15 12.88
C GLN A 161 -17.99 6.62 12.82
N ALA A 162 -16.84 5.96 12.73
CA ALA A 162 -16.71 4.51 12.77
C ALA A 162 -15.33 4.13 13.30
N ALA A 163 -15.20 2.90 13.82
CA ALA A 163 -13.92 2.41 14.29
C ALA A 163 -12.87 2.38 13.14
N PRO A 164 -11.60 2.74 13.39
CA PRO A 164 -10.56 2.74 12.36
C PRO A 164 -10.40 1.41 11.63
N ARG A 165 -10.57 0.29 12.34
CA ARG A 165 -10.49 -1.06 11.77
C ARG A 165 -11.54 -1.31 10.70
N VAL A 166 -12.77 -0.89 10.97
CA VAL A 166 -13.89 -0.97 10.04
C VAL A 166 -13.65 -0.09 8.80
N LEU A 167 -13.16 1.14 9.01
CA LEU A 167 -12.83 2.06 7.92
C LEU A 167 -11.69 1.51 7.04
N ASP A 168 -10.65 0.95 7.65
CA ASP A 168 -9.54 0.30 6.96
C ASP A 168 -10.02 -0.91 6.13
N ALA A 169 -10.87 -1.75 6.72
CA ALA A 169 -11.43 -2.92 6.06
C ALA A 169 -12.28 -2.54 4.84
N ILE A 170 -13.22 -1.61 4.98
CA ILE A 170 -14.07 -1.17 3.86
C ILE A 170 -13.25 -0.44 2.81
N ARG A 171 -12.33 0.44 3.20
CA ARG A 171 -11.47 1.16 2.26
C ARG A 171 -10.65 0.17 1.42
N THR A 172 -10.12 -0.86 2.06
CA THR A 172 -9.34 -1.92 1.40
C THR A 172 -10.21 -2.81 0.53
N ALA A 173 -11.36 -3.28 1.03
CA ALA A 173 -12.31 -4.06 0.25
C ALA A 173 -12.79 -3.31 -0.99
N THR A 174 -13.03 -2.00 -0.86
CA THR A 174 -13.41 -1.11 -1.96
C THR A 174 -12.33 -1.07 -3.05
N LEU A 175 -11.05 -1.02 -2.68
CA LEU A 175 -9.96 -1.08 -3.66
C LEU A 175 -9.92 -2.43 -4.38
N ILE A 176 -9.98 -3.54 -3.64
CA ILE A 176 -9.87 -4.89 -4.19
C ILE A 176 -11.06 -5.19 -5.12
N VAL A 177 -12.28 -4.98 -4.62
CA VAL A 177 -13.52 -5.20 -5.38
C VAL A 177 -13.65 -4.22 -6.52
N GLY A 178 -13.38 -2.92 -6.27
CA GLY A 178 -13.38 -1.88 -7.29
C GLY A 178 -12.46 -2.17 -8.45
N SER A 179 -11.32 -2.83 -8.19
CA SER A 179 -10.36 -3.31 -9.20
C SER A 179 -10.83 -4.55 -9.98
N GLY A 180 -12.06 -5.03 -9.75
CA GLY A 180 -12.66 -6.18 -10.44
C GLY A 180 -12.45 -7.54 -9.76
N THR A 181 -11.86 -7.59 -8.56
CA THR A 181 -11.71 -8.85 -7.83
C THR A 181 -13.00 -9.20 -7.10
N ARG A 182 -13.57 -10.39 -7.34
CA ARG A 182 -14.73 -10.87 -6.60
C ARG A 182 -14.33 -11.58 -5.29
N PRO A 183 -15.14 -11.47 -4.22
CA PRO A 183 -14.99 -12.32 -3.04
C PRO A 183 -15.00 -13.80 -3.42
N ALA A 184 -14.11 -14.58 -2.82
CA ALA A 184 -13.95 -16.00 -3.12
C ALA A 184 -13.26 -16.72 -1.95
N ALA A 185 -13.40 -18.05 -1.88
CA ALA A 185 -12.76 -18.85 -0.83
C ALA A 185 -11.22 -18.91 -0.92
N ARG A 186 -10.64 -18.58 -2.09
CA ARG A 186 -9.19 -18.66 -2.34
C ARG A 186 -8.68 -17.45 -3.09
N GLY A 187 -7.37 -17.21 -3.00
CA GLY A 187 -6.67 -16.16 -3.74
C GLY A 187 -7.06 -14.74 -3.29
N PRO A 188 -6.94 -13.74 -4.18
CA PRO A 188 -7.30 -12.35 -3.94
C PRO A 188 -8.66 -12.12 -3.26
N GLY A 189 -9.68 -12.91 -3.65
CA GLY A 189 -11.03 -12.80 -3.08
C GLY A 189 -11.14 -13.26 -1.63
N SER A 190 -10.25 -14.14 -1.16
CA SER A 190 -10.24 -14.60 0.24
C SER A 190 -9.82 -13.51 1.21
N ALA A 191 -9.01 -12.56 0.73
CA ALA A 191 -8.61 -11.40 1.52
C ALA A 191 -9.80 -10.49 1.82
N VAL A 192 -10.72 -10.31 0.86
CA VAL A 192 -11.97 -9.55 1.07
C VAL A 192 -12.81 -10.23 2.15
N ARG A 193 -13.00 -11.55 2.05
CA ARG A 193 -13.74 -12.30 3.08
C ARG A 193 -13.14 -12.11 4.47
N ARG A 194 -11.82 -12.26 4.59
CA ARG A 194 -11.10 -12.12 5.86
C ARG A 194 -11.23 -10.70 6.44
N LEU A 195 -11.16 -9.67 5.60
CA LEU A 195 -11.33 -8.29 6.04
C LEU A 195 -12.72 -8.04 6.62
N LEU A 196 -13.75 -8.53 5.96
CA LEU A 196 -15.14 -8.31 6.35
C LEU A 196 -15.56 -9.19 7.54
N ARG A 197 -14.96 -10.37 7.71
CA ARG A 197 -15.19 -11.27 8.85
C ARG A 197 -14.68 -10.73 10.19
N LEU A 198 -13.67 -9.87 10.19
CA LEU A 198 -13.02 -9.40 11.41
C LEU A 198 -13.80 -8.30 12.14
N GLU A 199 -14.85 -7.78 11.52
CA GLU A 199 -15.56 -6.60 11.97
C GLU A 199 -17.05 -6.98 12.21
N ASP A 200 -17.29 -7.70 13.32
CA ASP A 200 -18.64 -8.04 13.81
C ASP A 200 -19.46 -6.80 14.21
N GLU A 201 -18.80 -5.65 14.38
CA GLU A 201 -19.45 -4.35 14.57
C GLU A 201 -20.10 -3.90 13.26
N ARG A 202 -21.37 -4.27 13.11
CA ARG A 202 -22.21 -3.83 12.00
C ARG A 202 -22.19 -2.32 11.91
N ILE A 203 -21.74 -1.81 10.78
CA ILE A 203 -22.13 -0.48 10.35
C ILE A 203 -23.56 -0.61 9.85
N ASP A 204 -24.50 0.04 10.52
CA ASP A 204 -25.87 0.14 10.03
C ASP A 204 -25.88 0.60 8.54
N GLY A 205 -26.74 0.01 7.72
CA GLY A 205 -26.66 0.09 6.25
C GLY A 205 -26.58 1.51 5.63
N LEU A 206 -27.06 2.54 6.35
CA LEU A 206 -26.93 3.94 5.92
C LEU A 206 -25.48 4.48 6.03
N GLY A 207 -24.71 4.04 7.03
CA GLY A 207 -23.32 4.45 7.20
C GLY A 207 -22.38 3.73 6.22
N PHE A 208 -22.68 2.48 5.90
CA PHE A 208 -21.85 1.61 5.08
C PHE A 208 -21.66 2.14 3.64
N SER A 209 -22.78 2.43 2.96
CA SER A 209 -22.75 2.92 1.57
C SER A 209 -21.99 4.25 1.43
N ARG A 210 -22.03 5.10 2.46
CA ARG A 210 -21.27 6.35 2.52
C ARG A 210 -19.77 6.10 2.60
N ILE A 211 -19.32 5.13 3.41
CA ILE A 211 -17.90 4.78 3.54
C ILE A 211 -17.39 4.18 2.22
N VAL A 212 -18.15 3.29 1.58
CA VAL A 212 -17.80 2.74 0.26
C VAL A 212 -17.68 3.85 -0.78
N ARG A 213 -18.64 4.77 -0.84
CA ARG A 213 -18.59 5.89 -1.78
C ARG A 213 -17.38 6.80 -1.54
N TRP A 214 -17.07 7.09 -0.28
CA TRP A 214 -15.89 7.86 0.08
C TRP A 214 -14.60 7.17 -0.36
N ALA A 215 -14.45 5.89 -0.04
CA ALA A 215 -13.27 5.10 -0.41
C ALA A 215 -13.13 4.97 -1.93
N HIS A 216 -14.25 4.74 -2.64
CA HIS A 216 -14.28 4.63 -4.10
C HIS A 216 -13.87 5.95 -4.75
N ALA A 217 -14.35 7.08 -4.24
CA ALA A 217 -13.96 8.40 -4.72
C ALA A 217 -12.47 8.68 -4.46
N TYR A 218 -11.94 8.26 -3.30
CA TYR A 218 -10.51 8.37 -3.01
C TYR A 218 -9.67 7.58 -4.02
N TRP A 219 -9.97 6.29 -4.21
CA TRP A 219 -9.19 5.43 -5.10
C TRP A 219 -9.27 5.87 -6.56
N ASN A 220 -10.43 6.29 -7.05
CA ASN A 220 -10.58 6.80 -8.42
C ASN A 220 -9.75 8.05 -8.73
N ARG A 221 -9.38 8.85 -7.73
CA ARG A 221 -8.45 9.98 -7.95
C ARG A 221 -7.02 9.52 -8.22
N ILE A 222 -6.66 8.32 -7.77
CA ILE A 222 -5.32 7.75 -7.91
C ILE A 222 -5.27 6.88 -9.16
N ALA A 223 -6.19 5.93 -9.27
CA ALA A 223 -6.31 5.02 -10.39
C ALA A 223 -7.80 4.72 -10.66
N PRO A 224 -8.30 4.92 -11.89
CA PRO A 224 -9.69 4.62 -12.22
C PRO A 224 -10.06 3.17 -11.88
N LEU A 225 -11.10 3.00 -11.07
CA LEU A 225 -11.65 1.70 -10.72
C LEU A 225 -12.65 1.25 -11.79
N PRO A 226 -12.51 0.05 -12.37
CA PRO A 226 -13.41 -0.43 -13.42
C PRO A 226 -14.85 -0.63 -12.96
N LEU A 227 -15.08 -0.98 -11.68
CA LEU A 227 -16.43 -1.12 -11.14
C LEU A 227 -16.93 0.19 -10.53
N PRO A 228 -18.17 0.65 -10.85
CA PRO A 228 -18.77 1.82 -10.24
C PRO A 228 -19.14 1.56 -8.77
N TRP A 229 -19.13 2.61 -7.94
CA TRP A 229 -19.34 2.48 -6.49
C TRP A 229 -20.61 1.73 -6.07
N PRO A 230 -21.78 1.82 -6.76
CA PRO A 230 -22.97 1.09 -6.33
C PRO A 230 -22.78 -0.42 -6.44
N GLN A 231 -22.10 -0.90 -7.49
CA GLN A 231 -21.81 -2.32 -7.68
C GLN A 231 -20.79 -2.80 -6.65
N VAL A 232 -19.76 -1.99 -6.37
CA VAL A 232 -18.79 -2.30 -5.30
C VAL A 232 -19.49 -2.40 -3.94
N CYS A 233 -20.38 -1.45 -3.64
CA CYS A 233 -21.18 -1.44 -2.41
C CYS A 233 -22.01 -2.72 -2.30
N GLN A 234 -22.75 -3.08 -3.35
CA GLN A 234 -23.57 -4.29 -3.39
C GLN A 234 -22.74 -5.55 -3.11
N ILE A 235 -21.60 -5.73 -3.79
CA ILE A 235 -20.75 -6.92 -3.62
C ILE A 235 -20.22 -7.04 -2.19
N ILE A 236 -19.80 -5.93 -1.58
CA ILE A 236 -19.28 -5.94 -0.20
C ILE A 236 -20.42 -6.15 0.81
N ASP A 237 -21.60 -5.58 0.58
CA ASP A 237 -22.78 -5.72 1.43
C ASP A 237 -23.31 -7.17 1.41
N GLU A 238 -23.47 -7.77 0.23
CA GLU A 238 -23.87 -9.18 0.04
C GLU A 238 -22.94 -10.13 0.79
N GLU A 239 -21.62 -9.92 0.66
CA GLU A 239 -20.63 -10.73 1.37
C GLU A 239 -20.77 -10.56 2.90
N THR A 240 -21.07 -9.37 3.40
CA THR A 240 -21.25 -9.11 4.84
C THR A 240 -22.53 -9.78 5.37
N LEU A 241 -23.60 -9.80 4.57
CA LEU A 241 -24.89 -10.43 4.89
C LEU A 241 -24.82 -11.97 4.88
N ASP A 242 -24.17 -12.56 3.87
CA ASP A 242 -23.97 -14.02 3.77
C ASP A 242 -23.19 -14.58 4.97
N HIS A 243 -22.29 -13.78 5.55
CA HIS A 243 -21.55 -14.14 6.77
C HIS A 243 -22.42 -14.06 8.02
N SER A 244 -23.23 -13.01 8.14
CA SER A 244 -24.18 -12.88 9.26
C SER A 244 -25.19 -14.02 9.31
N ALA A 245 -25.54 -14.62 8.17
CA ALA A 245 -26.45 -15.76 8.08
C ALA A 245 -25.80 -17.12 8.35
N SER A 246 -24.46 -17.24 8.23
CA SER A 246 -23.75 -18.53 8.32
C SER A 246 -23.19 -18.86 9.71
N GLY A 247 -23.18 -17.93 10.67
CA GLY A 247 -22.93 -18.23 12.10
C GLY A 247 -21.58 -18.89 12.41
N GLU A 248 -20.58 -18.79 11.53
CA GLU A 248 -19.26 -19.38 11.75
C GLU A 248 -18.42 -18.50 12.67
N THR A 249 -18.19 -18.98 13.90
CA THR A 249 -17.29 -18.39 14.90
C THR A 249 -15.86 -18.32 14.36
N PRO A 250 -15.10 -17.20 14.54
CA PRO A 250 -13.74 -17.13 14.06
C PRO A 250 -12.81 -18.00 14.93
N TRP A 251 -12.22 -19.02 14.32
CA TRP A 251 -11.12 -19.79 14.90
C TRP A 251 -9.86 -18.91 14.94
N LEU A 252 -9.39 -18.64 16.16
CA LEU A 252 -8.08 -18.06 16.45
C LEU A 252 -6.96 -19.04 16.06
N ALA A 253 -6.05 -18.61 15.20
CA ALA A 253 -4.67 -19.08 15.10
C ALA A 253 -3.79 -17.95 14.56
#